data_AF-A0A523PB02-F1
#
_entry.id   AF-A0A523PB02-F1
#
_cell.length_a   1.000
_cell.length_b   1.000
_cell.length_c   1.000
_cell.angle_alpha   90.00
_cell.angle_beta   90.00
_cell.angle_gamma   90.00
#
_symmetry.space_group_name_H-M   'P 1'
#
loop_
_entity.id
_entity.type
_entity.pdbx_description
1 polymer ?
#
loop_
_entity_poly.entity_id
_entity_poly.type
_entity_poly.pdbx_seq_one_letter_code
_entity_poly.pdbx_strand_id
1 'polypeptide(L)'
;MAVRSRQDSPSTWHHVVQRAIARRPLFEDRVDIRFFLSRPVREVHEGRLEIHAWCVLTTHFHSLVRSPMGELAEAMRQAQHESSRFFNRRHRRDGSLIRGRFLSMPVKSLTYRCTLVRYIDFSAVEAGRVSAPWREPWGSAAQCVGGTGPRRLERSRVEDEVTSIAGPGAFRAADRGWSPCDSGWRIPVFPP
;
A
#
# COMPACT_ATOMS: atom_id res chain seq x y z
N MET A 1 -3.17 -28.13 -4.74
CA MET A 1 -4.32 -27.21 -4.84
C MET A 1 -4.13 -26.32 -6.06
N ALA A 2 -5.17 -26.13 -6.88
CA ALA A 2 -5.10 -25.24 -8.03
C ALA A 2 -4.90 -23.78 -7.58
N VAL A 3 -3.84 -23.14 -8.06
CA VAL A 3 -3.54 -21.74 -7.75
C VAL A 3 -4.50 -20.86 -8.53
N ARG A 4 -5.59 -20.40 -7.89
CA ARG A 4 -6.52 -19.45 -8.52
C ARG A 4 -5.71 -18.23 -9.00
N SER A 5 -5.79 -17.96 -10.30
CA SER A 5 -5.16 -16.80 -10.91
C SER A 5 -5.78 -15.52 -10.36
N ARG A 6 -5.01 -14.43 -10.33
CA ARG A 6 -5.54 -13.12 -9.98
C ARG A 6 -6.34 -12.61 -11.18
N GLN A 7 -7.48 -11.98 -10.90
CA GLN A 7 -8.27 -11.26 -11.91
C GLN A 7 -7.63 -9.89 -12.15
N ASP A 8 -6.38 -9.90 -12.61
CA ASP A 8 -5.60 -8.72 -12.95
C ASP A 8 -5.55 -8.58 -14.47
N SER A 9 -5.72 -7.35 -14.95
CA SER A 9 -5.64 -6.98 -16.35
C SER A 9 -5.39 -5.47 -16.46
N PRO A 10 -5.03 -4.93 -17.63
CA PRO A 10 -4.79 -3.50 -17.80
C PRO A 10 -5.91 -2.63 -17.23
N SER A 11 -5.52 -1.54 -16.57
CA SER A 11 -6.37 -0.58 -15.87
C SER A 11 -7.27 -1.13 -14.74
N THR A 12 -7.09 -2.36 -14.27
CA THR A 12 -7.89 -2.89 -13.14
C THR A 12 -7.46 -2.31 -11.80
N TRP A 13 -8.41 -2.22 -10.87
CA TRP A 13 -8.21 -1.73 -9.51
C TRP A 13 -8.32 -2.88 -8.53
N HIS A 14 -7.52 -2.86 -7.47
CA HIS A 14 -7.41 -3.95 -6.50
C HIS A 14 -7.27 -3.43 -5.07
N HIS A 15 -7.96 -4.07 -4.14
CA HIS A 15 -7.58 -4.06 -2.73
C HIS A 15 -6.47 -5.08 -2.54
N VAL A 16 -5.27 -4.59 -2.30
CA VAL A 16 -4.10 -5.39 -1.96
C VAL A 16 -4.03 -5.52 -0.44
N VAL A 17 -3.91 -6.76 0.05
CA VAL A 17 -3.66 -7.03 1.47
C VAL A 17 -2.48 -7.98 1.62
N GLN A 18 -1.49 -7.53 2.38
CA GLN A 18 -0.34 -8.32 2.79
C GLN A 18 -0.42 -8.58 4.29
N ARG A 19 -0.10 -9.81 4.72
CA ARG A 19 -0.15 -10.24 6.13
C ARG A 19 1.19 -10.86 6.52
N ALA A 20 1.67 -10.59 7.73
CA ALA A 20 2.82 -11.28 8.30
C ALA A 20 2.47 -12.75 8.62
N ILE A 21 3.49 -13.61 8.66
CA ILE A 21 3.32 -14.99 9.13
C ILE A 21 3.04 -15.02 10.65
N ALA A 22 2.26 -16.00 11.10
CA ALA A 22 2.04 -16.31 12.53
C ALA A 22 1.63 -15.12 13.44
N ARG A 23 0.94 -14.11 12.88
CA ARG A 23 0.62 -12.82 13.56
C ARG A 23 1.85 -12.09 14.16
N ARG A 24 3.07 -12.42 13.72
CA ARG A 24 4.28 -11.67 14.10
C ARG A 24 4.24 -10.24 13.53
N PRO A 25 5.00 -9.29 14.10
CA PRO A 25 5.21 -8.00 13.48
C PRO A 25 5.72 -8.18 12.04
N LEU A 26 5.11 -7.43 11.10
CA LEU A 26 5.54 -7.38 9.71
C LEU A 26 6.86 -6.60 9.57
N PHE A 27 7.10 -5.69 10.52
CA PHE A 27 8.24 -4.77 10.62
C PHE A 27 8.61 -4.63 12.11
N GLU A 28 9.90 -4.55 12.44
CA GLU A 28 10.38 -4.38 13.82
C GLU A 28 10.70 -2.91 14.11
N ASP A 29 11.13 -2.14 13.10
CA ASP A 29 11.44 -0.71 13.26
C ASP A 29 10.99 0.18 12.08
N ARG A 30 11.28 1.50 12.18
CA ARG A 30 10.94 2.51 11.15
C ARG A 30 11.69 2.32 9.83
N VAL A 31 12.87 1.68 9.85
CA VAL A 31 13.69 1.42 8.66
C VAL A 31 13.08 0.30 7.84
N ASP A 32 12.58 -0.75 8.49
CA ASP A 32 11.84 -1.83 7.84
C ASP A 32 10.61 -1.31 7.08
N ILE A 33 9.80 -0.48 7.76
CA ILE A 33 8.58 0.11 7.17
C ILE A 33 8.95 0.98 5.95
N ARG A 34 9.98 1.83 6.09
CA ARG A 34 10.46 2.68 4.98
C ARG A 34 10.96 1.85 3.80
N PHE A 35 11.78 0.83 4.04
CA PHE A 35 12.27 -0.03 2.97
C PHE A 35 11.13 -0.73 2.25
N PHE A 36 10.18 -1.28 3.00
CA PHE A 36 8.99 -1.94 2.45
C PHE A 36 8.17 -0.97 1.59
N LEU A 37 7.82 0.22 2.11
CA LEU A 37 7.04 1.21 1.36
C LEU A 37 7.76 1.71 0.11
N SER A 38 9.09 1.80 0.14
CA SER A 38 9.87 2.18 -1.05
C SER A 38 9.79 1.13 -2.19
N ARG A 39 9.37 -0.11 -1.91
CA ARG A 39 9.25 -1.16 -2.94
C ARG A 39 8.06 -0.94 -3.89
N PRO A 40 6.78 -0.94 -3.45
CA PRO A 40 5.66 -0.68 -4.36
C PRO A 40 5.72 0.73 -4.97
N VAL A 41 6.41 1.68 -4.33
CA VAL A 41 6.67 3.00 -4.89
C VAL A 41 7.62 2.94 -6.09
N ARG A 42 8.68 2.12 -6.05
CA ARG A 42 9.49 1.81 -7.23
C ARG A 42 8.63 1.24 -8.38
N GLU A 43 7.64 0.41 -8.06
CA GLU A 43 6.72 -0.13 -9.07
C GLU A 43 5.78 0.94 -9.69
N VAL A 44 5.47 2.02 -8.94
CA VAL A 44 4.74 3.19 -9.46
C VAL A 44 5.61 3.99 -10.44
N HIS A 45 6.86 4.24 -10.07
CA HIS A 45 7.84 4.89 -10.93
C HIS A 45 8.02 4.14 -12.26
N GLU A 46 8.19 2.81 -12.19
CA GLU A 46 8.31 1.92 -13.35
C GLU A 46 6.97 1.71 -14.10
N GLY A 47 5.89 2.41 -13.71
CA GLY A 47 4.60 2.45 -14.41
C GLY A 47 3.72 1.20 -14.26
N ARG A 48 4.16 0.22 -13.46
CA ARG A 48 3.46 -1.06 -13.25
C ARG A 48 2.28 -0.95 -12.29
N LEU A 49 2.34 0.00 -11.35
CA LEU A 49 1.28 0.28 -10.36
C LEU A 49 0.90 1.76 -10.33
N GLU A 50 -0.28 2.06 -9.81
CA GLU A 50 -0.61 3.36 -9.21
C GLU A 50 -1.20 3.09 -7.82
N ILE A 51 -0.77 3.85 -6.81
CA ILE A 51 -1.20 3.64 -5.41
C ILE A 51 -2.12 4.79 -5.01
N HIS A 52 -3.28 4.46 -4.42
CA HIS A 52 -4.33 5.43 -4.15
C HIS A 52 -4.76 5.56 -2.68
N ALA A 53 -4.41 4.58 -1.85
CA ALA A 53 -4.44 4.67 -0.39
C ALA A 53 -3.56 3.56 0.16
N TRP A 54 -2.97 3.75 1.33
CA TRP A 54 -2.29 2.65 2.04
C TRP A 54 -2.30 2.86 3.56
N CYS A 55 -2.15 1.76 4.29
CA CYS A 55 -1.97 1.79 5.73
C CYS A 55 -1.12 0.60 6.18
N VAL A 56 -0.03 0.89 6.90
CA VAL A 56 0.83 -0.11 7.54
C VAL A 56 0.37 -0.30 8.99
N LEU A 57 -0.04 -1.52 9.31
CA LEU A 57 -0.34 -1.96 10.67
C LEU A 57 0.80 -2.84 11.20
N THR A 58 0.74 -3.20 12.48
CA THR A 58 1.75 -4.08 13.12
C THR A 58 1.98 -5.37 12.35
N THR A 59 0.91 -6.01 11.84
CA THR A 59 0.93 -7.37 11.29
C THR A 59 0.39 -7.46 9.86
N HIS A 60 -0.09 -6.34 9.31
CA HIS A 60 -0.82 -6.26 8.04
C HIS A 60 -0.46 -4.97 7.29
N PHE A 61 -0.55 -5.02 5.96
CA PHE A 61 -0.51 -3.84 5.10
C PHE A 61 -1.71 -3.89 4.16
N HIS A 62 -2.43 -2.78 4.06
CA HIS A 62 -3.53 -2.60 3.13
C HIS A 62 -3.17 -1.51 2.11
N SER A 63 -3.56 -1.71 0.85
CA SER A 63 -3.43 -0.69 -0.19
C SER A 63 -4.54 -0.79 -1.24
N LEU A 64 -4.96 0.36 -1.77
CA LEU A 64 -5.75 0.45 -3.00
C LEU A 64 -4.80 0.75 -4.15
N VAL A 65 -4.77 -0.16 -5.13
CA VAL A 65 -3.81 -0.12 -6.24
C VAL A 65 -4.55 -0.21 -7.57
N ARG A 66 -4.19 0.61 -8.55
CA ARG A 66 -4.52 0.38 -9.97
C ARG A 66 -3.32 -0.29 -10.65
N SER A 67 -3.60 -1.20 -11.56
CA SER A 67 -2.64 -1.97 -12.35
C SER A 67 -2.74 -1.50 -13.80
N PRO A 68 -1.95 -0.50 -14.25
CA PRO A 68 -2.13 0.09 -15.58
C PRO A 68 -1.98 -0.93 -16.70
N MET A 69 -0.98 -1.82 -16.58
CA MET A 69 -0.63 -2.84 -17.59
C MET A 69 -1.07 -4.27 -17.24
N GLY A 70 -1.67 -4.52 -16.07
CA GLY A 70 -2.02 -5.88 -15.63
C GLY A 70 -0.83 -6.66 -15.04
N GLU A 71 0.08 -5.95 -14.36
CA GLU A 71 1.34 -6.48 -13.84
C GLU A 71 1.40 -6.52 -12.29
N LEU A 72 0.27 -6.35 -11.61
CA LEU A 72 0.18 -6.31 -10.14
C LEU A 72 0.77 -7.57 -9.50
N ALA A 73 0.57 -8.72 -10.14
CA ALA A 73 1.11 -9.99 -9.68
C ALA A 73 2.64 -9.99 -9.61
N GLU A 74 3.30 -9.35 -10.58
CA GLU A 74 4.75 -9.30 -10.69
C GLU A 74 5.33 -8.20 -9.79
N ALA A 75 4.79 -6.99 -9.90
CA ALA A 75 5.19 -5.84 -9.09
C ALA A 75 5.14 -6.13 -7.58
N MET A 76 4.05 -6.71 -7.10
CA MET A 76 3.94 -7.12 -5.70
C MET A 76 4.83 -8.32 -5.37
N ARG A 77 5.06 -9.26 -6.29
CA ARG A 77 5.98 -10.40 -6.05
C ARG A 77 7.40 -9.91 -5.81
N GLN A 78 7.87 -8.97 -6.64
CA GLN A 78 9.18 -8.33 -6.48
C GLN A 78 9.26 -7.55 -5.16
N ALA A 79 8.27 -6.69 -4.88
CA ALA A 79 8.23 -5.91 -3.65
C ALA A 79 8.25 -6.80 -2.38
N GLN A 80 7.50 -7.91 -2.38
CA GLN A 80 7.48 -8.90 -1.30
C GLN A 80 8.83 -9.60 -1.10
N HIS A 81 9.47 -10.01 -2.20
CA HIS A 81 10.75 -10.71 -2.18
C HIS A 81 11.88 -9.81 -1.68
N GLU A 82 12.00 -8.60 -2.22
CA GLU A 82 13.01 -7.62 -1.81
C GLU A 82 12.85 -7.25 -0.33
N SER A 83 11.61 -6.99 0.13
CA SER A 83 11.33 -6.64 1.53
C SER A 83 11.67 -7.77 2.50
N SER A 84 11.29 -9.01 2.17
CA SER A 84 11.59 -10.18 3.01
C SER A 84 13.10 -10.41 3.11
N ARG A 85 13.85 -10.24 2.01
CA ARG A 85 15.31 -10.39 1.99
C ARG A 85 16.03 -9.28 2.74
N PHE A 86 15.55 -8.05 2.65
CA PHE A 86 16.09 -6.93 3.43
C PHE A 86 15.91 -7.17 4.93
N PHE A 87 14.68 -7.45 5.35
CA PHE A 87 14.31 -7.69 6.74
C PHE A 87 15.10 -8.85 7.35
N ASN A 88 15.13 -10.00 6.68
CA ASN A 88 15.88 -11.18 7.13
C ASN A 88 17.38 -10.88 7.29
N ARG A 89 17.98 -10.12 6.36
CA ARG A 89 19.39 -9.71 6.44
C ARG A 89 19.64 -8.76 7.62
N ARG A 90 18.77 -7.77 7.82
CA ARG A 90 18.89 -6.75 8.89
C ARG A 90 18.81 -7.41 10.28
N HIS A 91 17.86 -8.31 10.47
CA HIS A 91 17.54 -8.91 11.77
C HIS A 91 18.18 -10.28 12.00
N ARG A 92 19.07 -10.72 11.08
CA ARG A 92 19.73 -12.05 11.12
C ARG A 92 18.74 -13.22 11.23
N ARG A 93 17.62 -13.11 10.51
CA ARG A 93 16.53 -14.10 10.49
C ARG A 93 16.52 -14.88 9.19
N ASP A 94 15.91 -16.05 9.21
CA ASP A 94 15.59 -16.87 8.06
C ASP A 94 14.06 -17.09 7.94
N GLY A 95 13.65 -17.90 6.96
CA GLY A 95 12.25 -18.22 6.70
C GLY A 95 11.43 -17.08 6.09
N SER A 96 10.10 -17.27 6.03
CA SER A 96 9.18 -16.31 5.41
C SER A 96 8.71 -15.24 6.39
N LEU A 97 8.85 -13.97 6.03
CA LEU A 97 8.25 -12.84 6.76
C LEU A 97 6.73 -12.76 6.54
N ILE A 98 6.31 -13.03 5.30
CA ILE A 98 4.95 -12.80 4.79
C ILE A 98 4.19 -14.13 4.73
N ARG A 99 2.87 -14.09 4.93
CA ARG A 99 1.97 -15.25 4.84
C ARG A 99 1.70 -15.65 3.38
N GLY A 100 2.75 -16.07 2.68
CA GLY A 100 2.68 -16.49 1.27
C GLY A 100 2.32 -15.35 0.33
N ARG A 101 1.40 -15.62 -0.62
CA ARG A 101 0.96 -14.66 -1.63
C ARG A 101 0.15 -13.51 -1.00
N PHE A 102 0.37 -12.27 -1.46
CA PHE A 102 -0.58 -11.18 -1.20
C PHE A 102 -2.00 -11.52 -1.71
N LEU A 103 -3.01 -11.07 -0.96
CA LEU A 103 -4.41 -11.09 -1.37
C LEU A 103 -4.68 -9.92 -2.31
N SER A 104 -5.45 -10.16 -3.38
CA SER A 104 -5.88 -9.16 -4.34
C SER A 104 -7.37 -9.33 -4.61
N MET A 105 -8.16 -8.29 -4.37
CA MET A 105 -9.61 -8.30 -4.62
C MET A 105 -9.96 -7.17 -5.61
N PRO A 106 -10.45 -7.49 -6.82
CA PRO A 106 -10.78 -6.47 -7.82
C PRO A 106 -11.88 -5.50 -7.37
N VAL A 107 -11.68 -4.20 -7.63
CA VAL A 107 -12.51 -3.08 -7.15
C VAL A 107 -13.17 -2.37 -8.34
N LYS A 108 -14.28 -2.94 -8.82
CA LYS A 108 -14.89 -2.50 -10.09
C LYS A 108 -15.49 -1.09 -10.04
N SER A 109 -16.37 -0.79 -9.08
CA SER A 109 -17.09 0.49 -9.02
C SER A 109 -16.30 1.62 -8.34
N LEU A 110 -16.53 2.86 -8.77
CA LEU A 110 -15.93 4.06 -8.17
C LEU A 110 -16.34 4.23 -6.71
N THR A 111 -17.63 4.04 -6.39
CA THR A 111 -18.16 4.10 -5.02
C THR A 111 -17.43 3.15 -4.06
N TYR A 112 -17.10 1.93 -4.53
CA TYR A 112 -16.36 0.97 -3.72
C TYR A 112 -14.89 1.39 -3.55
N ARG A 113 -14.27 2.08 -4.51
CA ARG A 113 -12.93 2.70 -4.34
C ARG A 113 -12.96 3.77 -3.25
N CYS A 114 -13.90 4.73 -3.30
CA CYS A 114 -14.00 5.79 -2.29
C CYS A 114 -14.26 5.23 -0.88
N THR A 115 -15.12 4.23 -0.80
CA THR A 115 -15.40 3.48 0.44
C THR A 115 -14.14 2.75 0.95
N LEU A 116 -13.37 2.11 0.07
CA LEU A 116 -12.15 1.40 0.42
C LEU A 116 -10.99 2.32 0.83
N VAL A 117 -10.87 3.53 0.27
CA VAL A 117 -9.91 4.55 0.76
C VAL A 117 -10.17 4.83 2.25
N ARG A 118 -11.44 5.11 2.61
CA ARG A 118 -11.84 5.34 4.00
C ARG A 118 -11.53 4.16 4.91
N TYR A 119 -11.76 2.91 4.47
CA TYR A 119 -11.36 1.72 5.24
C TYR A 119 -9.87 1.67 5.52
N ILE A 120 -9.05 1.89 4.50
CA ILE A 120 -7.60 1.80 4.61
C ILE A 120 -7.08 2.87 5.59
N ASP A 121 -7.56 4.10 5.45
CA ASP A 121 -7.22 5.20 6.35
C ASP A 121 -7.66 4.91 7.81
N PHE A 122 -8.87 4.39 8.03
CA PHE A 122 -9.36 4.04 9.37
C PHE A 122 -8.81 2.72 9.95
N SER A 123 -8.10 1.91 9.16
CA SER A 123 -7.61 0.59 9.59
C SER A 123 -6.71 0.66 10.85
N ALA A 124 -5.96 1.75 11.05
CA ALA A 124 -5.14 1.95 12.24
C ALA A 124 -5.95 2.36 13.49
N VAL A 125 -7.10 3.00 13.29
CA VAL A 125 -8.06 3.32 14.36
C VAL A 125 -8.82 2.06 14.78
N GLU A 126 -9.31 1.28 13.82
CA GLU A 126 -9.97 -0.01 14.07
C GLU A 126 -9.03 -1.01 14.76
N ALA A 127 -7.73 -0.97 14.45
CA ALA A 127 -6.70 -1.74 15.14
C ALA A 127 -6.29 -1.19 16.53
N GLY A 128 -6.94 -0.12 17.02
CA GLY A 128 -6.65 0.49 18.33
C GLY A 128 -5.28 1.15 18.46
N ARG A 129 -4.55 1.38 17.35
CA ARG A 129 -3.19 1.95 17.36
C ARG A 129 -3.19 3.46 17.55
N VAL A 130 -4.19 4.15 17.00
CA VAL A 130 -4.28 5.62 16.98
C VAL A 130 -5.72 6.08 17.14
N SER A 131 -5.93 7.27 17.72
CA SER A 131 -7.26 7.84 17.96
C SER A 131 -7.90 8.51 16.74
N ALA A 132 -7.16 8.69 15.64
CA ALA A 132 -7.66 9.23 14.38
C ALA A 132 -6.80 8.74 13.20
N PRO A 133 -7.35 8.59 11.98
CA PRO A 133 -6.63 8.07 10.82
C PRO A 133 -5.28 8.76 10.56
N TRP A 134 -5.29 10.09 10.60
CA TRP A 134 -4.13 10.94 10.32
C TRP A 134 -3.05 10.94 11.41
N ARG A 135 -3.23 10.17 12.48
CA ARG A 135 -2.21 9.98 13.51
C ARG A 135 -1.34 8.74 13.28
N GLU A 136 -1.65 7.88 12.30
CA GLU A 136 -0.77 6.79 11.88
C GLU A 136 0.24 7.30 10.84
N PRO A 137 1.52 7.53 11.20
CA PRO A 137 2.51 8.11 10.29
C PRO A 137 2.86 7.21 9.09
N TRP A 138 2.36 5.98 9.05
CA TRP A 138 2.59 5.02 7.98
C TRP A 138 1.32 4.69 7.16
N GLY A 139 0.34 5.60 7.18
CA GLY A 139 -0.84 5.56 6.31
C GLY A 139 -1.05 6.86 5.54
N SER A 140 -1.72 6.76 4.37
CA SER A 140 -2.05 7.89 3.51
C SER A 140 -2.79 9.00 4.25
N ALA A 141 -3.68 8.64 5.18
CA ALA A 141 -4.43 9.58 6.02
C ALA A 141 -3.59 10.66 6.73
N ALA A 142 -2.36 10.36 7.17
CA ALA A 142 -1.53 11.35 7.87
C ALA A 142 -1.05 12.46 6.94
N GLN A 143 -0.69 12.10 5.71
CA GLN A 143 -0.29 13.01 4.65
C GLN A 143 -1.48 13.89 4.20
N CYS A 144 -2.69 13.33 4.30
CA CYS A 144 -3.95 13.95 3.92
C CYS A 144 -4.45 15.10 4.83
N VAL A 145 -3.89 15.30 6.03
CA VAL A 145 -4.44 16.27 7.02
C VAL A 145 -3.49 17.44 7.33
N GLY A 146 -2.21 17.36 6.99
CA GLY A 146 -1.21 18.42 7.26
C GLY A 146 -1.33 19.70 6.41
N GLY A 147 -2.53 20.09 5.96
CA GLY A 147 -2.74 21.18 5.00
C GLY A 147 -2.37 20.82 3.54
N THR A 148 -1.51 19.82 3.35
CA THR A 148 -1.19 19.15 2.08
C THR A 148 -2.22 18.06 1.74
N GLY A 149 -3.52 18.34 1.94
CA GLY A 149 -4.57 17.34 1.79
C GLY A 149 -4.64 16.70 0.39
N PRO A 150 -5.35 15.56 0.25
CA PRO A 150 -5.29 14.75 -0.97
C PRO A 150 -6.11 15.43 -2.07
N ARG A 151 -5.46 16.36 -2.78
CA ARG A 151 -5.82 16.73 -4.15
C ARG A 151 -5.48 15.52 -5.03
N ARG A 152 -6.38 14.55 -4.92
CA ARG A 152 -6.37 13.16 -5.40
C ARG A 152 -5.22 12.79 -6.34
N LEU A 153 -4.45 11.81 -5.88
CA LEU A 153 -4.01 10.70 -6.73
C LEU A 153 -3.18 11.09 -7.95
N GLU A 154 -2.29 12.06 -7.77
CA GLU A 154 -1.31 12.42 -8.79
C GLU A 154 0.00 11.67 -8.55
N ARG A 155 0.41 10.89 -9.55
CA ARG A 155 1.58 9.99 -9.56
C ARG A 155 2.82 10.64 -8.95
N SER A 156 3.12 11.86 -9.40
CA SER A 156 4.32 12.66 -9.09
C SER A 156 4.64 12.83 -7.60
N ARG A 157 3.66 12.75 -6.69
CA ARG A 157 3.87 13.17 -5.29
C ARG A 157 4.14 12.04 -4.30
N VAL A 158 3.70 10.82 -4.60
CA VAL A 158 4.17 9.62 -3.88
C VAL A 158 5.68 9.42 -4.14
N GLU A 159 6.10 9.78 -5.35
CA GLU A 159 7.49 9.80 -5.83
C GLU A 159 8.33 10.84 -5.05
N ASP A 160 7.86 12.10 -4.97
CA ASP A 160 8.49 13.17 -4.17
C ASP A 160 8.62 12.84 -2.68
N GLU A 161 7.55 12.34 -2.05
CA GLU A 161 7.52 12.19 -0.59
C GLU A 161 8.39 11.01 -0.12
N VAL A 162 8.40 9.91 -0.89
CA VAL A 162 9.33 8.80 -0.65
C VAL A 162 10.77 9.20 -0.96
N THR A 163 11.01 10.07 -1.94
CA THR A 163 12.33 10.68 -2.17
C THR A 163 12.75 11.55 -0.99
N SER A 164 11.84 12.30 -0.35
CA SER A 164 12.15 13.07 0.87
C SER A 164 12.49 12.17 2.08
N ILE A 165 11.91 10.96 2.14
CA ILE A 165 12.15 9.96 3.18
C ILE A 165 13.41 9.11 2.90
N ALA A 166 13.80 8.96 1.63
CA ALA A 166 14.91 8.12 1.17
C ALA A 166 16.22 8.89 0.86
N GLY A 167 16.13 10.21 0.63
CA GLY A 167 17.26 11.09 0.29
C GLY A 167 17.24 11.57 -1.17
N PRO A 168 17.82 12.76 -1.46
CA PRO A 168 17.78 13.36 -2.79
C PRO A 168 18.62 12.58 -3.81
N GLY A 169 18.06 12.39 -5.01
CA GLY A 169 18.71 11.71 -6.14
C GLY A 169 17.83 10.70 -6.89
N ALA A 170 16.64 10.37 -6.37
CA ALA A 170 15.83 9.29 -6.91
C ALA A 170 15.07 9.64 -8.21
N PHE A 171 14.51 10.85 -8.36
CA PHE A 171 13.45 11.06 -9.37
C PHE A 171 13.44 12.40 -10.15
N ARG A 172 12.89 12.36 -11.38
CA ARG A 172 12.60 13.51 -12.26
C ARG A 172 11.34 13.26 -13.12
N ALA A 173 10.32 14.12 -12.94
CA ALA A 173 9.23 14.54 -13.87
C ALA A 173 8.38 13.43 -14.56
N ALA A 174 7.03 13.46 -14.59
CA ALA A 174 6.14 14.60 -14.86
C ALA A 174 4.62 14.23 -14.67
N ASP A 175 3.81 15.17 -14.12
CA ASP A 175 2.58 15.75 -14.69
C ASP A 175 1.66 14.90 -15.64
N ARG A 176 0.30 14.80 -15.55
CA ARG A 176 -0.78 15.52 -14.78
C ARG A 176 -2.10 14.71 -14.62
N GLY A 177 -2.84 14.96 -13.53
CA GLY A 177 -4.24 15.44 -13.53
C GLY A 177 -5.44 14.47 -13.44
N TRP A 178 -6.05 14.29 -12.24
CA TRP A 178 -7.46 13.81 -12.11
C TRP A 178 -8.18 14.08 -10.74
N SER A 179 -9.52 13.87 -10.67
CA SER A 179 -10.45 13.99 -9.49
C SER A 179 -11.86 13.35 -9.75
N PRO A 180 -12.65 12.77 -8.78
CA PRO A 180 -13.30 13.48 -7.64
C PRO A 180 -13.53 12.66 -6.31
N CYS A 181 -14.67 12.80 -5.60
CA CYS A 181 -14.86 12.64 -4.13
C CYS A 181 -15.71 11.43 -3.60
N ASP A 182 -15.74 11.33 -2.26
CA ASP A 182 -16.72 10.84 -1.24
C ASP A 182 -17.90 9.86 -1.48
N SER A 183 -18.37 9.34 -0.32
CA SER A 183 -19.51 8.42 0.01
C SER A 183 -19.08 6.96 0.24
N GLY A 184 -19.53 6.25 1.28
CA GLY A 184 -20.67 6.47 2.18
C GLY A 184 -21.22 5.13 2.72
N TRP A 185 -20.47 4.04 2.60
CA TRP A 185 -20.91 2.67 2.82
C TRP A 185 -19.88 1.88 3.64
N ARG A 186 -20.30 0.75 4.23
CA ARG A 186 -19.47 -0.07 5.13
C ARG A 186 -18.68 -1.13 4.36
N ILE A 187 -17.48 -1.42 4.86
CA ILE A 187 -16.52 -2.36 4.28
C ILE A 187 -16.57 -3.67 5.08
N PRO A 188 -16.40 -4.85 4.46
CA PRO A 188 -16.22 -6.08 5.20
C PRO A 188 -14.98 -5.99 6.11
N VAL A 189 -15.25 -5.80 7.41
CA VAL A 189 -14.22 -5.77 8.46
C VAL A 189 -13.63 -7.16 8.56
N PHE A 190 -12.31 -7.29 8.31
CA PHE A 190 -11.63 -8.56 8.52
C PHE A 190 -11.30 -8.72 10.01
N PRO A 191 -11.74 -9.81 10.68
CA PRO A 191 -11.37 -10.05 12.08
C PRO A 191 -9.84 -10.27 12.24
N PRO A 192 -9.31 -10.00 13.45
CA PRO A 192 -7.88 -10.07 13.78
C PRO A 192 -7.27 -11.49 13.72
#